data_AF-A0A9X2FP18-F1
#
_entry.id   AF-A0A9X2FP18-F1
#
_cell.length_a   1.000
_cell.length_b   1.000
_cell.length_c   1.000
_cell.angle_alpha   90.00
_cell.angle_beta   90.00
_cell.angle_gamma   90.00
#
_symmetry.space_group_name_H-M   'P 1'
#
loop_
_entity.id
_entity.type
_entity.pdbx_description
1 polymer ?
#
loop_
_entity_poly.entity_id
_entity_poly.type
_entity_poly.pdbx_seq_one_letter_code
_entity_poly.pdbx_strand_id
1 'polypeptide(L)'
;MKEPGDVSAMLRLKSLGWGARRIATELGCSRTTARRWLKEGAWHKPSSPSRPKALDALEAWVEERFRRHAGNADVVRQELWAEKGIKVSLRTVERAVAHLRQSCVRRLGRRCVSRRSRASNFRSTLASGV
;
A
#
# COMPACT_ATOMS: atom_id res chain seq x y z
N MET A 1 18.46 4.33 -10.02
CA MET A 1 18.20 5.41 -9.03
C MET A 1 19.43 6.30 -9.04
N LYS A 2 19.32 7.63 -9.06
CA LYS A 2 20.50 8.50 -9.08
C LYS A 2 20.84 8.97 -7.68
N GLU A 3 22.11 8.86 -7.34
CA GLU A 3 22.61 9.24 -6.02
C GLU A 3 22.49 10.76 -5.81
N PRO A 4 22.34 11.22 -4.57
CA PRO A 4 22.34 12.65 -4.28
C PRO A 4 23.61 13.36 -4.77
N GLY A 5 24.74 12.64 -4.87
CA GLY A 5 25.98 13.15 -5.46
C GLY A 5 25.85 13.48 -6.95
N ASP A 6 25.23 12.59 -7.73
CA ASP A 6 25.01 12.79 -9.17
C ASP A 6 24.14 14.01 -9.45
N VAL A 7 23.07 14.19 -8.68
CA VAL A 7 22.15 15.33 -8.84
C VAL A 7 22.83 16.63 -8.41
N SER A 8 23.67 16.59 -7.37
CA SER A 8 24.47 17.75 -6.95
C SER A 8 25.47 18.17 -8.02
N ALA A 9 26.13 17.21 -8.69
CA ALA A 9 27.00 17.49 -9.82
C ALA A 9 26.24 18.11 -11.01
N MET A 10 25.04 17.60 -11.34
CA MET A 10 24.18 18.18 -12.37
C MET A 10 23.84 19.65 -12.08
N LEU A 11 23.49 19.97 -10.84
CA LEU A 11 23.13 21.33 -10.42
C LEU A 11 24.33 22.29 -10.46
N ARG A 12 25.52 21.82 -10.04
CA ARG A 12 26.76 22.60 -10.15
C ARG A 12 27.14 22.91 -11.60
N LEU A 13 27.01 21.92 -12.49
CA LEU A 13 27.27 22.14 -13.92
C LEU A 13 26.23 23.11 -14.53
N LYS A 14 24.97 23.07 -14.07
CA LYS A 14 23.95 24.05 -14.48
C LYS A 14 24.33 25.47 -14.05
N SER A 15 24.80 25.67 -12.82
CA SER A 15 25.24 27.00 -12.36
C SER A 15 26.43 27.54 -13.14
N LEU A 16 27.26 26.66 -13.71
CA LEU A 16 28.36 27.00 -14.62
C LEU A 16 27.88 27.31 -16.06
N GLY A 17 26.57 27.33 -16.32
CA GLY A 17 25.99 27.65 -17.63
C GLY A 17 25.88 26.46 -18.58
N TRP A 18 26.06 25.22 -18.11
CA TRP A 18 26.05 24.06 -18.98
C TRP A 18 24.62 23.63 -19.34
N GLY A 19 24.42 23.30 -20.62
CA GLY A 19 23.14 22.79 -21.12
C GLY A 19 22.91 21.32 -20.76
N ALA A 20 21.64 20.93 -20.58
CA ALA A 20 21.23 19.59 -20.15
C ALA A 20 21.79 18.44 -21.02
N ARG A 21 22.02 18.67 -22.33
CA ARG A 21 22.61 17.67 -23.24
C ARG A 21 24.08 17.42 -22.92
N ARG A 22 24.84 18.48 -22.62
CA ARG A 22 26.26 18.41 -22.30
C ARG A 22 26.48 17.76 -20.93
N ILE A 23 25.67 18.15 -19.95
CA ILE A 23 25.66 17.55 -18.60
C ILE A 23 25.35 16.04 -18.68
N ALA A 24 24.39 15.66 -19.53
CA ALA A 24 24.02 14.25 -19.73
C ALA A 24 25.17 13.41 -20.33
N THR A 25 25.87 13.94 -21.34
CA THR A 25 27.04 13.27 -21.92
C THR A 25 28.17 13.13 -20.90
N GLU A 26 28.47 14.19 -20.16
CA GLU A 26 29.57 14.21 -19.17
C GLU A 26 29.33 13.23 -18.01
N LEU A 27 28.09 13.15 -17.53
CA LEU A 27 27.70 12.29 -16.42
C LEU A 27 27.19 10.91 -16.85
N GLY A 28 27.26 10.57 -18.15
CA GLY A 28 26.75 9.31 -18.70
C GLY A 28 25.26 9.05 -18.40
N CYS A 29 24.45 10.10 -18.31
CA CYS A 29 23.03 10.03 -17.97
C CYS A 29 22.15 10.30 -19.19
N SER A 30 20.90 9.82 -19.17
CA SER A 30 19.94 10.23 -20.20
C SER A 30 19.65 11.73 -20.12
N ARG A 31 19.52 12.39 -21.28
CA ARG A 31 19.09 13.80 -21.40
C ARG A 31 17.76 14.03 -20.69
N THR A 32 16.83 13.07 -20.70
CA THR A 32 15.53 13.21 -20.04
C THR A 32 15.68 13.24 -18.52
N THR A 33 16.58 12.43 -17.97
CA THR A 33 16.92 12.39 -16.54
C THR A 33 17.59 13.68 -16.11
N ALA A 34 18.61 14.14 -16.85
CA ALA A 34 19.26 15.42 -16.57
C ALA A 34 18.26 16.57 -16.63
N ARG A 35 17.42 16.64 -17.67
CA ARG A 35 16.39 17.69 -17.79
C ARG A 35 15.38 17.67 -16.64
N ARG A 36 14.96 16.48 -16.19
CA ARG A 36 14.05 16.31 -15.06
C ARG A 36 14.66 16.86 -13.77
N TRP A 37 15.88 16.44 -13.43
CA TRP A 37 16.57 16.91 -12.22
C TRP A 37 16.90 18.40 -12.26
N LEU A 38 17.27 18.93 -13.42
CA LEU A 38 17.51 20.37 -13.60
C LEU A 38 16.23 21.21 -13.45
N LYS A 39 15.04 20.61 -13.69
CA LYS A 39 13.73 21.23 -13.47
C LYS A 39 13.29 21.12 -12.00
N GLU A 40 13.51 19.96 -11.38
CA GLU A 40 13.19 19.73 -9.96
C GLU A 40 14.12 20.53 -9.02
N GLY A 41 15.34 20.87 -9.45
CA GLY A 41 16.22 21.81 -8.76
C GLY A 41 16.86 21.29 -7.46
N ALA A 42 16.34 20.20 -6.90
CA ALA A 42 16.87 19.50 -5.73
C ALA A 42 16.70 17.99 -5.88
N TRP A 43 17.54 17.23 -5.17
CA TRP A 43 17.35 15.79 -5.05
C TRP A 43 16.18 15.51 -4.11
N HIS A 44 15.21 14.73 -4.59
CA HIS A 44 14.14 14.19 -3.77
C HIS A 44 14.11 12.68 -3.92
N LYS A 45 13.87 11.97 -2.82
CA LYS A 45 13.61 10.53 -2.88
C LYS A 45 12.37 10.34 -3.78
N PRO A 46 12.43 9.49 -4.82
CA PRO A 46 11.27 9.19 -5.62
C PRO A 46 10.14 8.75 -4.70
N SER A 47 9.03 9.49 -4.70
CA SER A 47 7.85 9.12 -3.92
C SER A 47 7.37 7.76 -4.42
N SER A 48 7.19 6.81 -3.50
CA SER A 48 6.59 5.53 -3.83
C SER A 48 5.21 5.80 -4.42
N PRO A 49 4.85 5.20 -5.57
CA PRO A 49 3.50 5.36 -6.12
C PRO A 49 2.50 4.75 -5.13
N SER A 50 1.88 5.61 -4.31
CA SER A 50 0.76 5.22 -3.45
C SER A 50 -0.49 5.22 -4.32
N ARG A 51 -0.78 4.07 -4.93
CA ARG A 51 -2.07 3.86 -5.57
C ARG A 51 -3.09 3.64 -4.45
N PRO A 52 -4.17 4.45 -4.34
CA PRO A 52 -5.21 4.21 -3.35
C PRO A 52 -5.80 2.83 -3.63
N LYS A 53 -5.76 1.94 -2.64
CA LYS A 53 -6.36 0.62 -2.75
C LYS A 53 -7.82 0.77 -2.34
N ALA A 54 -8.72 0.05 -3.01
CA ALA A 54 -10.15 0.03 -2.68
C ALA A 54 -10.44 -0.37 -1.22
N LEU A 55 -9.47 -0.99 -0.53
CA LEU A 55 -9.57 -1.37 0.87
C LEU A 55 -9.02 -0.33 1.85
N ASP A 56 -8.31 0.72 1.40
CA ASP A 56 -7.76 1.74 2.30
C ASP A 56 -8.89 2.52 3.00
N ALA A 57 -10.00 2.79 2.29
CA ALA A 57 -11.20 3.42 2.87
C ALA A 57 -12.02 2.47 3.78
N LEU A 58 -11.76 1.16 3.72
CA LEU A 58 -12.49 0.13 4.47
C LEU A 58 -11.65 -0.50 5.58
N GLU A 59 -10.46 0.03 5.84
CA GLU A 59 -9.52 -0.51 6.83
C GLU A 59 -10.14 -0.57 8.23
N ALA A 60 -10.83 0.50 8.66
CA ALA A 60 -11.53 0.55 9.95
C ALA A 60 -12.66 -0.49 10.06
N TRP A 61 -13.40 -0.72 8.97
CA TRP A 61 -14.48 -1.73 8.94
C TRP A 61 -13.89 -3.14 8.97
N VAL A 62 -12.81 -3.39 8.22
CA VAL A 62 -12.08 -4.66 8.21
C VAL A 62 -11.50 -4.96 9.60
N GLU A 63 -10.96 -3.96 10.28
CA GLU A 63 -10.42 -4.10 11.63
C GLU A 63 -11.51 -4.46 12.65
N GLU A 64 -12.63 -3.74 12.63
CA GLU A 64 -13.75 -3.98 13.54
C GLU A 64 -14.31 -5.40 13.35
N ARG A 65 -14.51 -5.84 12.10
CA ARG A 65 -14.94 -7.21 11.80
C ARG A 65 -13.88 -8.24 12.19
N PHE A 66 -12.60 -7.96 11.96
CA PHE A 66 -11.52 -8.88 12.33
C PHE A 66 -11.43 -9.09 13.85
N ARG A 67 -11.63 -8.03 14.65
CA ARG A 67 -11.70 -8.11 16.12
C ARG A 67 -12.94 -8.91 16.57
N ARG A 68 -14.09 -8.66 15.95
CA ARG A 68 -15.36 -9.35 16.26
C ARG A 68 -15.31 -10.85 15.97
N HIS A 69 -14.64 -11.28 14.89
CA HIS A 69 -14.55 -12.69 14.47
C HIS A 69 -13.26 -13.40 14.93
N ALA A 70 -12.62 -12.91 15.99
CA ALA A 70 -11.45 -13.53 16.63
C ALA A 70 -10.29 -13.89 15.66
N GLY A 71 -10.15 -13.12 14.58
CA GLY A 71 -9.03 -13.25 13.66
C GLY A 71 -9.24 -14.11 12.41
N ASN A 72 -10.49 -14.46 12.07
CA ASN A 72 -10.79 -15.20 10.84
C ASN A 72 -10.91 -14.28 9.62
N ALA A 73 -9.90 -14.30 8.74
CA ALA A 73 -9.86 -13.48 7.52
C ALA A 73 -10.84 -13.95 6.43
N ASP A 74 -11.26 -15.21 6.43
CA ASP A 74 -12.19 -15.72 5.42
C ASP A 74 -13.61 -15.19 5.64
N VAL A 75 -14.02 -15.05 6.91
CA VAL A 75 -15.32 -14.46 7.28
C VAL A 75 -15.37 -12.98 6.87
N VAL A 76 -14.29 -12.23 7.11
CA VAL A 76 -14.19 -10.83 6.66
C VAL A 76 -14.30 -10.72 5.14
N ARG A 77 -13.72 -11.67 4.38
CA ARG A 77 -13.89 -11.70 2.91
C ARG A 77 -15.35 -11.92 2.50
N GLN A 78 -16.06 -12.82 3.19
CA GLN A 78 -17.46 -13.10 2.89
C GLN A 78 -18.35 -11.89 3.21
N GLU A 79 -18.13 -11.23 4.35
CA GLU A 79 -18.86 -10.01 4.71
C GLU A 79 -18.49 -8.82 3.80
N LEU A 80 -17.25 -8.71 3.32
CA LEU A 80 -16.86 -7.71 2.30
C LEU A 80 -17.66 -7.88 1.01
N TRP A 81 -17.89 -9.12 0.60
CA TRP A 81 -18.74 -9.41 -0.55
C TRP A 81 -20.21 -9.12 -0.25
N ALA A 82 -20.71 -9.53 0.91
CA ALA A 82 -22.12 -9.41 1.28
C ALA A 82 -22.57 -7.97 1.59
N GLU A 83 -21.80 -7.21 2.38
CA GLU A 83 -22.19 -5.86 2.82
C GLU A 83 -21.64 -4.75 1.91
N LYS A 84 -20.48 -4.97 1.28
CA LYS A 84 -19.80 -3.94 0.48
C LYS A 84 -19.77 -4.25 -1.01
N GLY A 85 -20.21 -5.44 -1.44
CA GLY A 85 -20.18 -5.84 -2.85
C GLY A 85 -18.77 -5.97 -3.43
N ILE A 86 -17.73 -5.97 -2.60
CA ILE A 86 -16.33 -5.93 -3.05
C ILE A 86 -15.79 -7.35 -3.16
N LYS A 87 -15.58 -7.81 -4.40
CA LYS A 87 -14.92 -9.09 -4.67
C LYS A 87 -13.41 -8.96 -4.49
N VAL A 88 -12.90 -9.47 -3.39
CA VAL A 88 -11.46 -9.53 -3.14
C VAL A 88 -10.99 -10.96 -2.88
N SER A 89 -9.73 -11.23 -3.28
CA SER A 89 -9.09 -12.49 -2.96
C SER A 89 -8.81 -12.59 -1.46
N LEU A 90 -8.74 -13.81 -0.92
CA LEU A 90 -8.33 -14.05 0.47
C LEU A 90 -6.97 -13.39 0.76
N ARG A 91 -6.04 -13.44 -0.21
CA ARG A 91 -4.71 -12.80 -0.08
C ARG A 91 -4.77 -11.30 0.10
N THR A 92 -5.72 -10.63 -0.54
CA THR A 92 -5.90 -9.18 -0.38
C THR A 92 -6.35 -8.86 1.06
N VAL A 93 -7.29 -9.65 1.60
CA VAL A 93 -7.77 -9.51 2.97
C VAL A 93 -6.67 -9.87 3.98
N GLU A 94 -5.94 -10.96 3.76
CA GLU A 94 -4.80 -11.35 4.61
C GLU A 94 -3.73 -10.27 4.68
N ARG A 95 -3.43 -9.58 3.56
CA ARG A 95 -2.50 -8.45 3.54
C ARG A 95 -3.06 -7.22 4.25
N ALA A 96 -4.34 -6.91 4.05
CA ALA A 96 -5.01 -5.81 4.75
C ALA A 96 -5.10 -6.07 6.26
N VAL A 97 -5.07 -7.32 6.70
CA VAL A 97 -5.16 -7.69 8.12
C VAL A 97 -3.78 -8.00 8.73
N ALA A 98 -2.73 -8.17 7.90
CA ALA A 98 -1.39 -8.49 8.35
C ALA A 98 -0.82 -7.45 9.32
N HIS A 99 -1.10 -6.16 9.11
CA HIS A 99 -0.68 -5.10 10.01
C HIS A 99 -1.43 -5.15 11.36
N LEU A 100 -2.71 -5.55 11.36
CA LEU A 100 -3.52 -5.74 12.57
C LEU A 100 -3.06 -6.94 13.40
N ARG A 101 -2.58 -8.01 12.74
CA ARG A 101 -1.98 -9.16 13.42
C ARG A 101 -0.74 -8.78 14.21
N GLN A 102 0.08 -7.85 13.69
CA GLN A 102 1.27 -7.36 14.40
C GLN A 102 0.90 -6.57 15.66
N SER A 103 -0.17 -5.77 15.62
CA SER A 103 -0.69 -5.04 16.78
C SER A 103 -1.37 -5.92 17.83
N CYS A 104 -2.06 -6.98 17.40
CA CYS A 104 -2.79 -7.89 18.31
C CYS A 104 -1.85 -8.81 19.12
N VAL A 105 -0.77 -9.31 18.50
CA VAL A 105 0.23 -10.18 19.18
C VAL A 105 0.89 -9.49 20.37
N ARG A 106 0.98 -8.15 20.37
CA ARG A 106 1.53 -7.37 21.49
C ARG A 106 0.57 -7.24 22.69
N ARG A 107 -0.75 -7.34 22.47
CA ARG A 107 -1.76 -7.11 23.52
C ARG A 107 -2.30 -8.41 24.13
N LEU A 108 -2.40 -9.48 23.37
CA LEU A 108 -2.93 -10.76 23.84
C LEU A 108 -1.95 -11.87 23.45
N GLY A 109 -1.12 -12.28 24.41
CA GLY A 109 -0.11 -13.31 24.23
C GLY A 109 -0.67 -14.56 23.51
N ARG A 110 -0.11 -14.82 22.32
CA ARG A 110 -0.06 -16.13 21.65
C ARG A 110 -1.37 -16.81 21.20
N ARG A 111 -2.53 -16.15 21.17
CA ARG A 111 -3.81 -16.82 20.77
C ARG A 111 -4.39 -16.47 19.40
N CYS A 112 -3.57 -16.04 18.45
CA CYS A 112 -3.98 -15.87 17.04
C CYS A 112 -3.25 -16.85 16.12
N VAL A 113 -3.30 -18.15 16.40
CA VAL A 113 -2.89 -19.16 15.42
C VAL A 113 -4.13 -19.91 14.97
N SER A 114 -4.42 -19.73 13.69
CA SER A 114 -5.34 -20.47 12.83
C SER A 114 -6.02 -21.69 13.46
N ARG A 115 -7.20 -21.50 14.05
CA ARG A 115 -8.15 -22.62 14.17
C ARG A 115 -8.94 -22.70 12.87
N ARG A 116 -8.50 -23.64 12.04
CA ARG A 116 -9.25 -24.16 10.90
C ARG A 116 -10.55 -24.78 11.46
N SER A 117 -11.69 -24.33 10.93
CA SER A 117 -13.03 -24.96 10.99
C SER A 117 -13.93 -24.75 12.23
N ARG A 118 -15.23 -24.57 11.90
CA ARG A 118 -16.46 -24.30 12.70
C ARG A 118 -16.78 -22.80 12.82
N ALA A 119 -17.86 -22.23 12.31
CA ALA A 119 -19.15 -22.72 11.79
C ALA A 119 -19.64 -21.69 10.73
N SER A 120 -20.31 -22.03 9.63
CA SER A 120 -21.62 -22.69 9.53
C SER A 120 -22.69 -22.05 10.43
N ASN A 121 -23.00 -20.77 10.23
CA ASN A 121 -24.36 -20.20 10.37
C ASN A 121 -24.36 -18.70 10.10
N PHE A 122 -24.48 -18.31 8.84
CA PHE A 122 -25.11 -17.03 8.49
C PHE A 122 -26.07 -17.28 7.33
N ARG A 123 -27.07 -18.11 7.60
CA ARG A 123 -28.24 -18.24 6.74
C ARG A 123 -29.24 -17.16 7.17
N SER A 124 -29.62 -16.35 6.19
CA SER A 124 -30.97 -15.79 6.03
C SER A 124 -31.43 -14.72 7.03
N THR A 125 -31.45 -13.48 6.55
CA THR A 125 -32.62 -12.60 6.73
C THR A 125 -32.68 -11.63 5.55
N LEU A 126 -32.98 -12.18 4.37
CA LEU A 126 -33.88 -11.49 3.45
C LEU A 126 -35.27 -11.74 4.01
N ALA A 127 -35.77 -10.81 4.82
CA ALA A 127 -37.18 -10.72 5.13
C ALA A 127 -37.67 -9.43 4.49
N SER A 128 -38.42 -9.62 3.42
CA SER A 128 -39.30 -8.66 2.78
C SER A 128 -40.05 -7.81 3.81
N GLY A 129 -40.17 -6.51 3.53
CA GLY A 129 -40.91 -5.57 4.34
C GLY A 129 -41.54 -4.50 3.46
N VAL A 130 -42.68 -4.89 2.89
CA VAL A 130 -43.86 -4.11 2.44
C VAL A 130 -43.66 -2.98 1.42
#